data_AF-A0A7S1PDT8-F1
#
_entry.id   AF-A0A7S1PDT8-F1
#
_cell.length_a   1.000
_cell.length_b   1.000
_cell.length_c   1.000
_cell.angle_alpha   90.00
_cell.angle_beta   90.00
_cell.angle_gamma   90.00
#
_symmetry.space_group_name_H-M   'P 1'
#
loop_
_entity.id
_entity.type
_entity.pdbx_description
1 polymer ?
#
loop_
_entity_poly.entity_id
_entity_poly.type
_entity_poly.pdbx_seq_one_letter_code
_entity_poly.pdbx_strand_id
1 'polypeptide(L)'
;CVLQIRLAMTNVRDRYPSVVRDVAARLQAIDRLESAGDLYESMNQYREAVQCYVAVESWDRAKAAASAAGTSDLLVWVEEEHKRALVKRQDGESLLKQGELTTALDLYARSGEWDKCLALAEQSAPQLLPHYVLQNAKVLVKQGEMVQAAQQLVRHTRSLISLVNAPPTSQQAPAQNIFPLVKLITEQLLSAQEALPSTQILKELLVRVLGGASGSSSLSLAQVQALQSPAASEFQKHLMLAHLMTTYALCKQRANNGLREVCAKQAVAMLRYCTELPADKAFYDAGVECKNVGWISMAFTLFNRYLDIAEAIEDPDNSTIDNTDFEDSDIPTPYDLNLPERQSQSASTKDEVKDLVLSWSVDANIESGLQKRQCNSCQGDMYFASLRGPCGAQYEMCCVTGFPVSPADRVQCSTCQSPANRSDWNAYVLTFHQCPWCSAPQNPAY
;
A
#
# COMPACT_ATOMS: atom_id res chain seq x y z
N CYS A 1 -63.36 19.27 12.77
CA CYS A 1 -62.84 17.97 13.25
C CYS A 1 -63.29 17.66 14.68
N VAL A 2 -62.83 18.38 15.71
CA VAL A 2 -63.16 18.11 17.13
C VAL A 2 -64.68 18.06 17.41
N LEU A 3 -65.46 18.95 16.80
CA LEU A 3 -66.92 19.01 16.98
C LEU A 3 -67.66 17.79 16.39
N GLN A 4 -67.20 17.26 15.25
CA GLN A 4 -67.79 16.07 14.62
C GLN A 4 -67.50 14.79 15.41
N ILE A 5 -66.29 14.67 15.97
CA ILE A 5 -65.91 13.56 16.85
C ILE A 5 -66.76 13.60 18.13
N ARG A 6 -66.86 14.77 18.78
CA ARG A 6 -67.69 14.95 19.98
C ARG A 6 -69.17 14.62 19.73
N LEU A 7 -69.73 15.06 18.59
CA LEU A 7 -71.12 14.76 18.22
C LEU A 7 -71.36 13.27 17.95
N ALA A 8 -70.43 12.58 17.28
CA ALA A 8 -70.54 11.14 17.04
C ALA A 8 -70.41 10.32 18.34
N MET A 9 -69.48 10.72 19.23
CA MET A 9 -69.24 10.08 20.53
C MET A 9 -70.45 10.16 21.47
N THR A 10 -71.25 11.23 21.32
CA THR A 10 -72.40 11.52 22.21
C THR A 10 -73.73 11.00 21.65
N ASN A 11 -73.92 10.99 20.31
CA ASN A 11 -75.25 10.76 19.71
C ASN A 11 -75.39 9.50 18.84
N VAL A 12 -74.32 8.95 18.25
CA VAL A 12 -74.41 7.75 17.37
C VAL A 12 -73.13 6.92 17.48
N ARG A 13 -73.05 6.09 18.52
CA ARG A 13 -71.88 5.25 18.81
C ARG A 13 -71.49 4.33 17.65
N ASP A 14 -72.46 3.87 16.87
CA ASP A 14 -72.23 2.95 15.72
C ASP A 14 -71.53 3.62 14.53
N ARG A 15 -71.67 4.94 14.35
CA ARG A 15 -71.04 5.68 13.24
C ARG A 15 -69.72 6.32 13.65
N TYR A 16 -69.36 6.27 14.93
CA TYR A 16 -68.14 6.85 15.47
C TYR A 16 -66.86 6.37 14.73
N PRO A 17 -66.66 5.07 14.45
CA PRO A 17 -65.45 4.60 13.74
C PRO A 17 -65.34 5.13 12.30
N SER A 18 -66.47 5.27 11.59
CA SER A 18 -66.48 5.79 10.21
C SER A 18 -66.15 7.29 10.18
N VAL A 19 -66.73 8.06 11.11
CA VAL A 19 -66.50 9.52 11.19
C VAL A 19 -65.05 9.81 11.61
N VAL A 20 -64.50 9.06 12.56
CA VAL A 20 -63.11 9.25 13.00
C VAL A 20 -62.13 8.88 11.88
N ARG A 21 -62.41 7.84 11.08
CA ARG A 21 -61.61 7.50 9.88
C ARG A 21 -61.64 8.59 8.82
N ASP A 22 -62.82 9.14 8.52
CA ASP A 22 -62.96 10.23 7.54
C ASP A 22 -62.26 11.50 8.00
N VAL A 23 -62.30 11.79 9.31
CA VAL A 23 -61.59 12.92 9.90
C VAL A 23 -60.08 12.68 9.89
N ALA A 24 -59.61 11.48 10.20
CA ALA A 24 -58.19 11.12 10.17
C ALA A 24 -57.63 11.20 8.74
N ALA A 25 -58.35 10.70 7.72
CA ALA A 25 -57.97 10.81 6.32
C ALA A 25 -57.93 12.28 5.84
N ARG A 26 -58.88 13.11 6.30
CA ARG A 26 -58.86 14.56 6.02
C ARG A 26 -57.70 15.27 6.72
N LEU A 27 -57.34 14.86 7.94
CA LEU A 27 -56.18 15.40 8.66
C LEU A 27 -54.86 15.02 7.98
N GLN A 28 -54.77 13.80 7.45
CA GLN A 28 -53.64 13.35 6.63
C GLN A 28 -53.53 14.15 5.33
N ALA A 29 -54.65 14.47 4.68
CA ALA A 29 -54.68 15.29 3.46
C ALA A 29 -54.26 16.76 3.67
N ILE A 30 -54.28 17.27 4.92
CA ILE A 30 -53.85 18.64 5.26
C ILE A 30 -52.49 18.65 6.01
N ASP A 31 -51.73 17.56 5.93
CA ASP A 31 -50.39 17.39 6.52
C ASP A 31 -50.36 17.50 8.06
N ARG A 32 -51.51 17.34 8.74
CA ARG A 32 -51.61 17.27 10.20
C ARG A 32 -51.52 15.83 10.69
N LEU A 33 -50.35 15.25 10.45
CA LEU A 33 -50.10 13.81 10.58
C LEU A 33 -50.04 13.33 12.04
N GLU A 34 -49.53 14.13 13.00
CA GLU A 34 -49.55 13.74 14.43
C GLU A 34 -50.99 13.55 14.94
N SER A 35 -51.86 14.52 14.67
CA SER A 35 -53.27 14.46 15.08
C SER A 35 -54.05 13.38 14.34
N ALA A 36 -53.66 13.04 13.10
CA ALA A 36 -54.22 11.90 12.39
C ALA A 36 -53.79 10.58 13.06
N GLY A 37 -52.52 10.46 13.45
CA GLY A 37 -51.97 9.31 14.19
C GLY A 37 -52.70 9.04 15.50
N ASP A 38 -52.92 10.09 16.33
CA ASP A 38 -53.64 9.97 17.61
C ASP A 38 -55.07 9.42 17.41
N LEU A 39 -55.75 9.85 16.33
CA LEU A 39 -57.10 9.37 16.00
C LEU A 39 -57.10 7.92 15.52
N TYR A 40 -56.12 7.51 14.70
CA TYR A 40 -55.98 6.12 14.27
C TYR A 40 -55.64 5.19 15.45
N GLU A 41 -54.80 5.63 16.37
CA GLU A 41 -54.49 4.90 17.60
C GLU A 41 -55.74 4.73 18.49
N SER A 42 -56.56 5.77 18.63
CA SER A 42 -57.84 5.69 19.36
C SER A 42 -58.85 4.68 18.77
N MET A 43 -58.66 4.30 17.50
CA MET A 43 -59.48 3.31 16.80
C MET A 43 -58.85 1.91 16.74
N ASN A 44 -57.72 1.67 17.44
CA ASN A 44 -56.91 0.45 17.29
C ASN A 44 -56.43 0.19 15.85
N GLN A 45 -56.39 1.21 15.00
CA GLN A 45 -55.85 1.13 13.63
C GLN A 45 -54.34 1.43 13.67
N TYR A 46 -53.59 0.52 14.30
CA TYR A 46 -52.17 0.73 14.59
C TYR A 46 -51.30 0.85 13.34
N ARG A 47 -51.68 0.22 12.22
CA ARG A 47 -50.92 0.28 10.96
C ARG A 47 -50.93 1.69 10.36
N GLU A 48 -52.10 2.29 10.29
CA GLU A 48 -52.32 3.65 9.78
C GLU A 48 -51.73 4.69 10.74
N ALA A 49 -51.84 4.47 12.06
CA ALA A 49 -51.23 5.34 13.07
C ALA A 49 -49.70 5.37 12.94
N VAL A 50 -49.07 4.20 12.81
CA VAL A 50 -47.63 4.05 12.67
C VAL A 50 -47.11 4.72 11.38
N GLN A 51 -47.82 4.60 10.26
CA GLN A 51 -47.47 5.31 9.03
C GLN A 51 -47.49 6.83 9.20
N CYS A 52 -48.49 7.36 9.92
CA CYS A 52 -48.58 8.79 10.22
C CYS A 52 -47.42 9.25 11.13
N TYR A 53 -47.09 8.49 12.18
CA TYR A 53 -45.99 8.83 13.09
C TYR A 53 -44.60 8.73 12.41
N VAL A 54 -44.38 7.74 11.53
CA VAL A 54 -43.13 7.61 10.75
C VAL A 54 -42.97 8.78 9.79
N ALA A 55 -44.06 9.23 9.15
CA ALA A 55 -44.02 10.37 8.22
C ALA A 55 -43.63 11.71 8.89
N VAL A 56 -43.89 11.87 10.20
CA VAL A 56 -43.47 13.04 10.99
C VAL A 56 -42.15 12.81 11.74
N GLU A 57 -41.52 11.65 11.56
CA GLU A 57 -40.33 11.24 12.29
C GLU A 57 -40.51 11.18 13.83
N SER A 58 -41.73 10.92 14.29
CA SER A 58 -42.03 10.72 15.71
C SER A 58 -41.80 9.25 16.10
N TRP A 59 -40.53 8.84 16.15
CA TRP A 59 -40.11 7.44 16.29
C TRP A 59 -40.54 6.77 17.60
N ASP A 60 -40.50 7.48 18.73
CA ASP A 60 -40.89 6.91 20.03
C ASP A 60 -42.38 6.54 20.06
N ARG A 61 -43.25 7.40 19.51
CA ARG A 61 -44.68 7.11 19.37
C ARG A 61 -44.96 6.01 18.35
N ALA A 62 -44.22 6.00 17.23
CA ALA A 62 -44.32 4.93 16.24
C ALA A 62 -43.96 3.57 16.84
N LYS A 63 -42.89 3.47 17.64
CA LYS A 63 -42.48 2.24 18.33
C LYS A 63 -43.49 1.80 19.40
N ALA A 64 -44.05 2.75 20.15
CA ALA A 64 -45.09 2.47 21.15
C ALA A 64 -46.36 1.91 20.48
N ALA A 65 -46.82 2.56 19.39
CA ALA A 65 -47.99 2.11 18.63
C ALA A 65 -47.76 0.76 17.94
N ALA A 66 -46.57 0.51 17.39
CA ALA A 66 -46.21 -0.78 16.81
C ALA A 66 -46.15 -1.90 17.88
N SER A 67 -45.63 -1.59 19.08
CA SER A 67 -45.60 -2.53 20.21
C SER A 67 -47.01 -2.86 20.71
N ALA A 68 -47.89 -1.87 20.78
CA ALA A 68 -49.29 -2.03 21.16
C ALA A 68 -50.10 -2.87 20.15
N ALA A 69 -49.72 -2.87 18.87
CA ALA A 69 -50.32 -3.69 17.82
C ALA A 69 -50.03 -5.20 17.99
N GLY A 70 -49.04 -5.58 18.81
CA GLY A 70 -48.69 -6.98 19.07
C GLY A 70 -48.11 -7.75 17.87
N THR A 71 -47.73 -7.06 16.79
CA THR A 71 -47.19 -7.66 15.57
C THR A 71 -45.71 -7.33 15.41
N SER A 72 -44.85 -8.35 15.42
CA SER A 72 -43.39 -8.19 15.28
C SER A 72 -42.99 -7.50 13.97
N ASP A 73 -43.74 -7.73 12.89
CA ASP A 73 -43.43 -7.19 11.56
C ASP A 73 -43.53 -5.66 11.50
N LEU A 74 -44.47 -5.07 12.24
CA LEU A 74 -44.69 -3.63 12.25
C LEU A 74 -43.57 -2.90 13.00
N LEU A 75 -43.07 -3.51 14.08
CA LEU A 75 -41.95 -2.98 14.86
C LEU A 75 -40.66 -2.98 14.03
N VAL A 76 -40.36 -4.09 13.35
CA VAL A 76 -39.22 -4.21 12.43
C VAL A 76 -39.29 -3.17 11.32
N TRP A 77 -40.48 -2.92 10.75
CA TRP A 77 -40.66 -1.90 9.72
C TRP A 77 -40.36 -0.48 10.23
N VAL A 78 -40.84 -0.12 11.44
CA VAL A 78 -40.55 1.19 12.05
C VAL A 78 -39.05 1.35 12.32
N GLU A 79 -38.38 0.30 12.80
CA GLU A 79 -36.94 0.32 13.04
C GLU A 79 -36.14 0.51 11.74
N GLU A 80 -36.51 -0.18 10.67
CA GLU A 80 -35.90 -0.01 9.35
C GLU A 80 -36.12 1.39 8.75
N GLU A 81 -37.33 1.95 8.89
CA GLU A 81 -37.60 3.32 8.42
C GLU A 81 -36.88 4.38 9.26
N HIS A 82 -36.76 4.18 10.58
CA HIS A 82 -35.96 5.06 11.44
C HIS A 82 -34.49 5.05 11.05
N LYS A 83 -33.94 3.85 10.82
CA LYS A 83 -32.57 3.65 10.34
C LYS A 83 -32.34 4.35 9.00
N ARG A 84 -33.27 4.23 8.04
CA ARG A 84 -33.21 4.95 6.75
C ARG A 84 -33.22 6.46 6.92
N ALA A 85 -34.05 6.99 7.81
CA ALA A 85 -34.09 8.42 8.10
C ALA A 85 -32.78 8.93 8.72
N LEU A 86 -32.19 8.18 9.65
CA LEU A 86 -30.89 8.53 10.26
C LEU A 86 -29.75 8.50 9.24
N VAL A 87 -29.71 7.50 8.37
CA VAL A 87 -28.74 7.42 7.25
C VAL A 87 -28.90 8.62 6.32
N LYS A 88 -30.15 9.02 6.00
CA LYS A 88 -30.43 10.21 5.17
C LYS A 88 -29.95 11.51 5.81
N ARG A 89 -30.02 11.61 7.14
CA ARG A 89 -29.54 12.76 7.93
C ARG A 89 -28.03 12.75 8.21
N GLN A 90 -27.33 11.67 7.84
CA GLN A 90 -25.92 11.44 8.19
C GLN A 90 -25.64 11.44 9.70
N ASP A 91 -26.61 11.03 10.52
CA ASP A 91 -26.46 10.99 11.98
C ASP A 91 -25.94 9.62 12.45
N GLY A 92 -24.61 9.45 12.41
CA GLY A 92 -23.93 8.25 12.85
C GLY A 92 -23.97 8.02 14.36
N GLU A 93 -24.05 9.08 15.18
CA GLU A 93 -24.08 8.96 16.65
C GLU A 93 -25.41 8.37 17.14
N SER A 94 -26.53 8.81 16.55
CA SER A 94 -27.85 8.26 16.88
C SER A 94 -27.99 6.80 16.45
N LEU A 95 -27.35 6.39 15.35
CA LEU A 95 -27.27 4.97 14.94
C LEU A 95 -26.50 4.13 15.97
N LEU A 96 -25.38 4.64 16.50
CA LEU A 96 -24.62 3.95 17.56
C LEU A 96 -25.43 3.75 18.84
N LYS A 97 -26.20 4.77 19.25
CA LYS A 97 -27.10 4.67 20.43
C LYS A 97 -28.17 3.59 20.27
N GLN A 98 -28.54 3.25 19.04
CA GLN A 98 -29.52 2.20 18.72
C GLN A 98 -28.89 0.80 18.59
N GLY A 99 -27.57 0.68 18.72
CA GLY A 99 -26.85 -0.60 18.54
C GLY A 99 -26.54 -0.93 17.07
N GLU A 100 -26.82 -0.03 16.13
CA GLU A 100 -26.63 -0.21 14.69
C GLU A 100 -25.18 0.12 14.26
N LEU A 101 -24.22 -0.61 14.83
CA LEU A 101 -22.79 -0.35 14.65
C LEU A 101 -22.33 -0.50 13.19
N THR A 102 -22.76 -1.55 12.49
CA THR A 102 -22.41 -1.80 11.08
C THR A 102 -22.90 -0.69 10.16
N THR A 103 -24.14 -0.25 10.37
CA THR A 103 -24.77 0.82 9.60
C THR A 103 -24.08 2.16 9.84
N ALA A 104 -23.68 2.45 11.09
CA ALA A 104 -22.91 3.64 11.41
C ALA A 104 -21.52 3.64 10.75
N LEU A 105 -20.83 2.49 10.76
CA LEU A 105 -19.53 2.32 10.07
C LEU A 105 -19.65 2.51 8.56
N ASP A 106 -20.67 1.93 7.94
CA ASP A 106 -20.95 2.12 6.50
C ASP A 106 -21.26 3.57 6.16
N LEU A 107 -21.96 4.29 7.03
CA LEU A 107 -22.25 5.71 6.87
C LEU A 107 -20.97 6.56 6.93
N TYR A 108 -20.08 6.31 7.89
CA TYR A 108 -18.79 7.01 7.98
C TYR A 108 -17.87 6.68 6.80
N ALA A 109 -17.87 5.43 6.32
CA ALA A 109 -17.12 5.05 5.13
C ALA A 109 -17.63 5.75 3.86
N ARG A 110 -18.96 5.88 3.70
CA ARG A 110 -19.59 6.54 2.54
C ARG A 110 -19.42 8.07 2.54
N SER A 111 -19.40 8.69 3.72
CA SER A 111 -19.14 10.13 3.87
C SER A 111 -17.67 10.50 3.70
N GLY A 112 -16.77 9.51 3.66
CA GLY A 112 -15.33 9.72 3.58
C GLY A 112 -14.68 10.05 4.92
N GLU A 113 -15.42 9.97 6.03
CA GLU A 113 -14.93 10.16 7.40
C GLU A 113 -14.19 8.90 7.90
N TRP A 114 -13.14 8.52 7.18
CA TRP A 114 -12.41 7.29 7.40
C TRP A 114 -11.72 7.22 8.76
N ASP A 115 -11.18 8.33 9.27
CA ASP A 115 -10.55 8.34 10.60
C ASP A 115 -11.53 7.95 11.71
N LYS A 116 -12.77 8.46 11.64
CA LYS A 116 -13.83 8.09 12.59
C LYS A 116 -14.28 6.64 12.39
N CYS A 117 -14.45 6.23 11.13
CA CYS A 117 -14.83 4.86 10.77
C CYS A 117 -13.84 3.83 11.32
N LEU A 118 -12.54 4.03 11.07
CA LEU A 118 -11.49 3.11 11.48
C LEU A 118 -11.30 3.10 12.99
N ALA A 119 -11.35 4.26 13.67
CA ALA A 119 -11.27 4.32 15.13
C ALA A 119 -12.44 3.60 15.81
N LEU A 120 -13.66 3.81 15.31
CA LEU A 120 -14.86 3.13 15.80
C LEU A 120 -14.80 1.61 15.55
N ALA A 121 -14.34 1.19 14.37
CA ALA A 121 -14.17 -0.22 14.06
C ALA A 121 -13.12 -0.87 14.98
N GLU A 122 -12.00 -0.20 15.24
CA GLU A 122 -10.94 -0.68 16.14
C GLU A 122 -11.44 -0.84 17.59
N GLN A 123 -12.27 0.09 18.07
CA GLN A 123 -12.78 0.07 19.44
C GLN A 123 -13.95 -0.91 19.64
N SER A 124 -14.89 -0.95 18.69
CA SER A 124 -16.20 -1.58 18.90
C SER A 124 -16.49 -2.77 17.99
N ALA A 125 -15.81 -2.91 16.85
CA ALA A 125 -15.94 -4.06 15.95
C ALA A 125 -14.61 -4.49 15.30
N PRO A 126 -13.64 -5.00 16.09
CA PRO A 126 -12.32 -5.39 15.59
C PRO A 126 -12.38 -6.41 14.44
N GLN A 127 -13.42 -7.24 14.43
CA GLN A 127 -13.69 -8.24 13.38
C GLN A 127 -14.02 -7.62 12.02
N LEU A 128 -14.55 -6.39 11.97
CA LEU A 128 -14.90 -5.67 10.74
C LEU A 128 -13.79 -4.70 10.29
N LEU A 129 -12.84 -4.37 11.17
CA LEU A 129 -11.73 -3.47 10.86
C LEU A 129 -10.97 -3.83 9.57
N PRO A 130 -10.63 -5.11 9.28
CA PRO A 130 -9.93 -5.46 8.03
C PRO A 130 -10.71 -5.07 6.77
N HIS A 131 -12.04 -5.18 6.81
CA HIS A 131 -12.91 -4.81 5.69
C HIS A 131 -12.84 -3.32 5.38
N TYR A 132 -12.98 -2.48 6.41
CA TYR A 132 -12.96 -1.02 6.25
C TYR A 132 -11.57 -0.49 5.91
N VAL A 133 -10.49 -1.07 6.46
CA VAL A 133 -9.11 -0.71 6.10
C VAL A 133 -8.83 -0.99 4.62
N LEU A 134 -9.24 -2.16 4.11
CA LEU A 134 -9.08 -2.47 2.69
C LEU A 134 -9.91 -1.56 1.79
N GLN A 135 -11.13 -1.19 2.21
CA GLN A 135 -11.97 -0.28 1.44
C GLN A 135 -11.36 1.14 1.41
N ASN A 136 -10.87 1.64 2.54
CA ASN A 136 -10.17 2.92 2.62
C ASN A 136 -8.93 2.93 1.72
N ALA A 137 -8.07 1.91 1.80
CA ALA A 137 -6.89 1.81 0.96
C ALA A 137 -7.24 1.77 -0.53
N LYS A 138 -8.31 1.06 -0.94
CA LYS A 138 -8.81 1.08 -2.32
C LYS A 138 -9.28 2.46 -2.77
N VAL A 139 -9.93 3.23 -1.89
CA VAL A 139 -10.36 4.60 -2.20
C VAL A 139 -9.15 5.52 -2.38
N LEU A 140 -8.17 5.44 -1.48
CA LEU A 140 -6.93 6.23 -1.56
C LEU A 140 -6.13 5.91 -2.83
N VAL A 141 -6.01 4.63 -3.19
CA VAL A 141 -5.38 4.19 -4.45
C VAL A 141 -6.09 4.78 -5.67
N LYS A 142 -7.43 4.79 -5.68
CA LYS A 142 -8.21 5.41 -6.77
C LYS A 142 -8.02 6.94 -6.86
N GLN A 143 -7.70 7.58 -5.74
CA GLN A 143 -7.40 9.02 -5.68
C GLN A 143 -5.95 9.34 -6.06
N GLY A 144 -5.09 8.33 -6.25
CA GLY A 144 -3.65 8.49 -6.50
C GLY A 144 -2.80 8.67 -5.25
N GLU A 145 -3.41 8.62 -4.05
CA GLU A 145 -2.75 8.83 -2.76
C GLU A 145 -2.08 7.55 -2.25
N MET A 146 -1.08 7.07 -2.99
CA MET A 146 -0.40 5.78 -2.73
C MET A 146 0.32 5.75 -1.38
N VAL A 147 0.96 6.86 -0.99
CA VAL A 147 1.68 6.97 0.29
C VAL A 147 0.70 6.85 1.47
N GLN A 148 -0.44 7.54 1.40
CA GLN A 148 -1.47 7.47 2.44
C GLN A 148 -2.08 6.07 2.50
N ALA A 149 -2.34 5.44 1.34
CA ALA A 149 -2.81 4.06 1.28
C ALA A 149 -1.84 3.10 1.98
N ALA A 150 -0.54 3.21 1.67
CA ALA A 150 0.49 2.41 2.32
C ALA A 150 0.56 2.67 3.84
N GLN A 151 0.45 3.93 4.29
CA GLN A 151 0.43 4.29 5.72
C GLN A 151 -0.74 3.64 6.46
N GLN A 152 -1.94 3.63 5.88
CA GLN A 152 -3.12 3.01 6.50
C GLN A 152 -2.96 1.48 6.60
N LEU A 153 -2.44 0.84 5.55
CA LEU A 153 -2.14 -0.59 5.56
C LEU A 153 -1.06 -0.94 6.59
N VAL A 154 -0.02 -0.12 6.70
CA VAL A 154 1.03 -0.25 7.72
C VAL A 154 0.41 -0.15 9.11
N ARG A 155 -0.32 0.93 9.41
CA ARG A 155 -0.93 1.16 10.73
C ARG A 155 -1.78 -0.02 11.21
N HIS A 156 -2.55 -0.62 10.31
CA HIS A 156 -3.50 -1.67 10.64
C HIS A 156 -3.03 -3.09 10.25
N THR A 157 -1.74 -3.30 9.91
CA THR A 157 -1.27 -4.59 9.38
C THR A 157 -1.59 -5.78 10.28
N ARG A 158 -1.59 -5.60 11.61
CA ARG A 158 -1.95 -6.66 12.57
C ARG A 158 -3.36 -7.23 12.34
N SER A 159 -4.33 -6.37 12.06
CA SER A 159 -5.70 -6.80 11.74
C SER A 159 -5.80 -7.50 10.37
N LEU A 160 -4.82 -7.28 9.48
CA LEU A 160 -4.80 -7.81 8.12
C LEU A 160 -4.04 -9.15 8.00
N ILE A 161 -3.44 -9.67 9.09
CA ILE A 161 -2.62 -10.88 9.06
C ILE A 161 -3.37 -12.10 8.50
N SER A 162 -4.66 -12.25 8.84
CA SER A 162 -5.49 -13.35 8.31
C SER A 162 -5.65 -13.28 6.78
N LEU A 163 -5.60 -12.07 6.21
CA LEU A 163 -5.75 -11.80 4.79
C LEU A 163 -4.44 -11.97 4.02
N VAL A 164 -3.31 -11.73 4.68
CA VAL A 164 -1.96 -11.97 4.16
C VAL A 164 -1.69 -13.48 4.06
N ASN A 165 -2.16 -14.28 5.03
CA ASN A 165 -1.90 -15.72 5.09
C ASN A 165 -2.96 -16.59 4.37
N ALA A 166 -3.95 -15.99 3.71
CA ALA A 166 -5.03 -16.73 3.08
C ALA A 166 -4.51 -17.53 1.87
N PRO A 167 -4.69 -18.86 1.81
CA PRO A 167 -4.26 -19.65 0.68
C PRO A 167 -5.08 -19.31 -0.58
N PRO A 168 -4.46 -19.29 -1.77
CA PRO A 168 -5.11 -18.88 -3.03
C PRO A 168 -6.27 -19.81 -3.48
N THR A 169 -6.43 -20.98 -2.87
CA THR A 169 -7.35 -22.05 -3.31
C THR A 169 -8.61 -22.22 -2.46
N SER A 170 -8.83 -21.42 -1.42
CA SER A 170 -10.11 -21.51 -0.68
C SER A 170 -11.25 -20.92 -1.50
N GLN A 171 -12.14 -21.78 -2.00
CA GLN A 171 -13.32 -21.44 -2.82
C GLN A 171 -14.34 -20.50 -2.14
N GLN A 172 -14.06 -20.02 -0.92
CA GLN A 172 -14.92 -19.13 -0.14
C GLN A 172 -14.33 -17.74 0.11
N ALA A 173 -13.11 -17.41 -0.34
CA ALA A 173 -12.49 -16.12 -0.03
C ALA A 173 -11.62 -15.45 -1.14
N PRO A 174 -11.96 -15.48 -2.44
CA PRO A 174 -11.20 -14.74 -3.46
C PRO A 174 -11.27 -13.21 -3.31
N ALA A 175 -12.16 -12.66 -2.47
CA ALA A 175 -12.39 -11.22 -2.32
C ALA A 175 -11.54 -10.51 -1.25
N GLN A 176 -10.73 -11.23 -0.47
CA GLN A 176 -10.02 -10.67 0.70
C GLN A 176 -8.49 -10.85 0.66
N ASN A 177 -7.90 -11.22 -0.47
CA ASN A 177 -6.44 -11.22 -0.60
C ASN A 177 -5.91 -9.79 -0.77
N ILE A 178 -5.00 -9.38 0.11
CA ILE A 178 -4.38 -8.04 0.10
C ILE A 178 -3.24 -7.90 -0.93
N PHE A 179 -2.66 -9.01 -1.39
CA PHE A 179 -1.49 -9.00 -2.27
C PHE A 179 -1.67 -8.21 -3.58
N PRO A 180 -2.81 -8.30 -4.33
CA PRO A 180 -2.98 -7.49 -5.53
C PRO A 180 -2.97 -5.97 -5.26
N LEU A 181 -3.54 -5.56 -4.13
CA LEU A 181 -3.54 -4.15 -3.72
C LEU A 181 -2.14 -3.69 -3.32
N VAL A 182 -1.40 -4.50 -2.55
CA VAL A 182 -0.02 -4.20 -2.14
C VAL A 182 0.90 -4.17 -3.35
N LYS A 183 0.72 -5.09 -4.31
CA LYS A 183 1.47 -5.11 -5.58
C LYS A 183 1.24 -3.81 -6.36
N LEU A 184 -0.01 -3.40 -6.55
CA LEU A 184 -0.33 -2.14 -7.23
C LEU A 184 0.29 -0.92 -6.53
N ILE A 185 0.19 -0.83 -5.20
CA ILE A 185 0.82 0.24 -4.42
C ILE A 185 2.35 0.21 -4.59
N THR A 186 2.94 -0.99 -4.59
CA THR A 186 4.39 -1.19 -4.74
C THR A 186 4.89 -0.69 -6.10
N GLU A 187 4.27 -1.14 -7.19
CA GLU A 187 4.63 -0.72 -8.56
C GLU A 187 4.49 0.80 -8.75
N GLN A 188 3.44 1.40 -8.18
CA GLN A 188 3.19 2.85 -8.27
C GLN A 188 4.18 3.65 -7.40
N LEU A 189 4.53 3.18 -6.20
CA LEU A 189 5.52 3.85 -5.35
C LEU A 189 6.96 3.69 -5.87
N LEU A 190 7.29 2.59 -6.53
CA LEU A 190 8.60 2.39 -7.17
C LEU A 190 8.77 3.24 -8.43
N SER A 191 7.70 3.42 -9.21
CA SER A 191 7.70 4.28 -10.40
C SER A 191 7.59 5.78 -10.08
N ALA A 192 6.96 6.16 -8.97
CA ALA A 192 6.89 7.54 -8.49
C ALA A 192 8.26 8.01 -7.94
N GLN A 193 9.15 8.40 -8.86
CA GLN A 193 10.43 9.12 -8.69
C GLN A 193 10.90 9.28 -7.22
N GLU A 194 11.86 8.46 -6.78
CA GLU A 194 12.82 8.59 -5.65
C GLU A 194 12.47 9.48 -4.43
N ALA A 195 11.20 9.67 -4.10
CA ALA A 195 10.83 10.42 -2.91
C ALA A 195 11.09 9.53 -1.70
N LEU A 196 12.06 9.93 -0.86
CA LEU A 196 12.44 9.19 0.35
C LEU A 196 11.23 8.73 1.21
N PRO A 197 10.16 9.54 1.41
CA PRO A 197 8.98 9.08 2.15
C PRO A 197 8.28 7.87 1.49
N SER A 198 8.21 7.84 0.16
CA SER A 198 7.58 6.76 -0.62
C SER A 198 8.32 5.44 -0.46
N THR A 199 9.65 5.46 -0.57
CA THR A 199 10.46 4.24 -0.45
C THR A 199 10.52 3.75 0.99
N GLN A 200 10.52 4.67 1.97
CA GLN A 200 10.47 4.34 3.40
C GLN A 200 9.18 3.63 3.77
N ILE A 201 8.02 4.20 3.41
CA ILE A 201 6.74 3.57 3.73
C ILE A 201 6.55 2.25 2.99
N LEU A 202 7.06 2.15 1.76
CA LEU A 202 7.03 0.91 0.98
C LEU A 202 7.85 -0.18 1.66
N LYS A 203 9.09 0.11 2.08
CA LYS A 203 9.92 -0.84 2.83
C LYS A 203 9.19 -1.33 4.08
N GLU A 204 8.59 -0.41 4.84
CA GLU A 204 7.85 -0.75 6.05
C GLU A 204 6.62 -1.62 5.78
N LEU A 205 5.83 -1.27 4.76
CA LEU A 205 4.68 -2.07 4.31
C LEU A 205 5.10 -3.49 3.96
N LEU A 206 6.13 -3.64 3.13
CA LEU A 206 6.60 -4.94 2.66
C LEU A 206 7.20 -5.79 3.79
N VAL A 207 7.92 -5.20 4.75
CA VAL A 207 8.39 -5.92 5.94
C VAL A 207 7.21 -6.44 6.75
N ARG A 208 6.16 -5.64 6.96
CA ARG A 208 5.00 -6.06 7.76
C ARG A 208 4.14 -7.10 7.04
N VAL A 209 3.98 -6.97 5.72
CA VAL A 209 3.25 -7.95 4.89
C VAL A 209 4.02 -9.28 4.85
N LEU A 210 5.33 -9.26 4.57
CA LEU A 210 6.14 -10.48 4.58
C LEU A 210 6.31 -11.08 5.99
N GLY A 211 6.25 -10.26 7.03
CA GLY A 211 6.37 -10.66 8.43
C GLY A 211 5.22 -11.52 8.95
N GLY A 212 4.07 -11.48 8.28
CA GLY A 212 2.94 -12.38 8.50
C GLY A 212 2.57 -12.59 9.98
N ALA A 213 2.34 -13.87 10.33
CA ALA A 213 1.80 -14.35 11.61
C ALA A 213 2.69 -14.15 12.85
N SER A 214 3.95 -13.74 12.70
CA SER A 214 4.85 -13.55 13.83
C SER A 214 4.49 -12.31 14.67
N GLY A 215 3.68 -11.38 14.14
CA GLY A 215 3.36 -10.11 14.81
C GLY A 215 4.57 -9.19 15.01
N SER A 216 5.76 -9.65 14.62
CA SER A 216 7.02 -8.92 14.67
C SER A 216 6.96 -7.76 13.68
N SER A 217 7.18 -6.56 14.20
CA SER A 217 7.33 -5.33 13.40
C SER A 217 8.63 -5.29 12.58
N SER A 218 9.40 -6.38 12.57
CA SER A 218 10.68 -6.49 11.88
C SER A 218 10.95 -7.93 11.46
N LEU A 219 11.40 -8.10 10.22
CA LEU A 219 12.09 -9.30 9.75
C LEU A 219 13.59 -9.02 9.67
N SER A 220 14.45 -9.97 9.99
CA SER A 220 15.87 -9.90 9.63
C SER A 220 16.05 -10.17 8.14
N LEU A 221 17.19 -9.74 7.57
CA LEU A 221 17.49 -10.01 6.16
C LEU A 221 17.51 -11.53 5.86
N ALA A 222 18.07 -12.32 6.77
CA ALA A 222 18.08 -13.78 6.67
C ALA A 222 16.68 -14.38 6.68
N GLN A 223 15.77 -13.86 7.51
CA GLN A 223 14.37 -14.30 7.53
C GLN A 223 13.66 -13.96 6.22
N VAL A 224 13.90 -12.76 5.66
CA VAL A 224 13.36 -12.38 4.34
C VAL A 224 13.84 -13.35 3.28
N GLN A 225 15.14 -13.63 3.22
CA GLN A 225 15.73 -14.55 2.23
C GLN A 225 15.26 -16.00 2.37
N ALA A 226 14.84 -16.42 3.57
CA ALA A 226 14.36 -17.77 3.84
C ALA A 226 12.91 -18.02 3.43
N LEU A 227 12.14 -17.01 2.99
CA LEU A 227 10.76 -17.23 2.55
C LEU A 227 10.73 -17.97 1.20
N GLN A 228 9.91 -19.01 1.09
CA GLN A 228 9.94 -19.95 -0.05
C GLN A 228 8.71 -19.89 -0.96
N SER A 229 7.66 -19.14 -0.62
CA SER A 229 6.46 -19.08 -1.47
C SER A 229 6.68 -18.18 -2.71
N PRO A 230 6.07 -18.48 -3.87
CA PRO A 230 6.23 -17.65 -5.07
C PRO A 230 5.83 -16.18 -4.86
N ALA A 231 4.69 -15.94 -4.18
CA ALA A 231 4.26 -14.59 -3.83
C ALA A 231 5.27 -13.90 -2.89
N ALA A 232 5.82 -14.63 -1.91
CA ALA A 232 6.86 -14.08 -1.05
C ALA A 232 8.14 -13.75 -1.82
N SER A 233 8.51 -14.54 -2.83
CA SER A 233 9.70 -14.29 -3.65
C SER A 233 9.61 -13.01 -4.48
N GLU A 234 8.42 -12.73 -5.04
CA GLU A 234 8.13 -11.46 -5.69
C GLU A 234 8.26 -10.29 -4.70
N PHE A 235 7.61 -10.37 -3.54
CA PHE A 235 7.70 -9.30 -2.52
C PHE A 235 9.09 -9.19 -1.87
N GLN A 236 9.90 -10.26 -1.85
CA GLN A 236 11.30 -10.19 -1.43
C GLN A 236 12.09 -9.25 -2.35
N LYS A 237 11.94 -9.39 -3.67
CA LYS A 237 12.61 -8.51 -4.64
C LYS A 237 12.20 -7.05 -4.42
N HIS A 238 10.90 -6.81 -4.33
CA HIS A 238 10.35 -5.48 -4.06
C HIS A 238 10.84 -4.90 -2.74
N LEU A 239 10.92 -5.71 -1.67
CA LEU A 239 11.42 -5.26 -0.37
C LEU A 239 12.89 -4.89 -0.46
N MET A 240 13.70 -5.71 -1.13
CA MET A 240 15.12 -5.42 -1.30
C MET A 240 15.35 -4.15 -2.10
N LEU A 241 14.57 -3.97 -3.17
CA LEU A 241 14.62 -2.76 -3.97
C LEU A 241 14.20 -1.53 -3.16
N ALA A 242 13.05 -1.56 -2.47
CA ALA A 242 12.59 -0.46 -1.62
C ALA A 242 13.61 -0.14 -0.50
N HIS A 243 14.27 -1.16 0.05
CA HIS A 243 15.35 -1.00 1.00
C HIS A 243 16.55 -0.26 0.39
N LEU A 244 17.06 -0.72 -0.77
CA LEU A 244 18.20 -0.11 -1.46
C LEU A 244 17.90 1.32 -1.91
N MET A 245 16.71 1.60 -2.45
CA MET A 245 16.31 2.96 -2.81
C MET A 245 16.24 3.89 -1.60
N THR A 246 15.71 3.39 -0.47
CA THR A 246 15.65 4.16 0.78
C THR A 246 17.04 4.47 1.32
N THR A 247 17.92 3.47 1.39
CA THR A 247 19.27 3.66 1.91
C THR A 247 20.11 4.51 0.94
N TYR A 248 19.92 4.37 -0.36
CA TYR A 248 20.51 5.23 -1.38
C TYR A 248 20.09 6.68 -1.23
N ALA A 249 18.80 6.97 -1.14
CA ALA A 249 18.31 8.33 -0.95
C ALA A 249 18.87 8.99 0.33
N LEU A 250 18.98 8.24 1.43
CA LEU A 250 19.62 8.71 2.67
C LEU A 250 21.13 8.98 2.48
N CYS A 251 21.85 8.03 1.88
CA CYS A 251 23.28 8.16 1.65
C CYS A 251 23.60 9.31 0.69
N LYS A 252 22.80 9.50 -0.37
CA LYS A 252 22.96 10.55 -1.37
C LYS A 252 22.85 11.95 -0.75
N GLN A 253 21.93 12.16 0.20
CA GLN A 253 21.82 13.42 0.96
C GLN A 253 23.08 13.74 1.78
N ARG A 254 23.89 12.72 2.11
CA ARG A 254 25.11 12.82 2.91
C ARG A 254 26.35 12.36 2.13
N ALA A 255 26.30 12.38 0.79
CA ALA A 255 27.34 11.81 -0.06
C ALA A 255 28.74 12.39 0.24
N ASN A 256 28.81 13.69 0.55
CA ASN A 256 30.06 14.38 0.89
C ASN A 256 30.70 13.94 2.21
N ASN A 257 30.00 13.17 3.05
CA ASN A 257 30.52 12.62 4.31
C ASN A 257 31.18 11.24 4.12
N GLY A 258 31.78 10.98 2.96
CA GLY A 258 32.43 9.70 2.65
C GLY A 258 31.47 8.59 2.19
N LEU A 259 30.26 8.95 1.74
CA LEU A 259 29.25 7.98 1.29
C LEU A 259 29.13 7.86 -0.24
N ARG A 260 29.98 8.54 -1.02
CA ARG A 260 29.93 8.49 -2.50
C ARG A 260 30.10 7.07 -3.04
N GLU A 261 31.09 6.33 -2.55
CA GLU A 261 31.30 4.93 -2.97
C GLU A 261 30.15 4.02 -2.54
N VAL A 262 29.55 4.27 -1.37
CA VAL A 262 28.34 3.56 -0.92
C VAL A 262 27.18 3.81 -1.89
N CYS A 263 26.99 5.06 -2.33
CA CYS A 263 25.96 5.42 -3.31
C CYS A 263 26.19 4.71 -4.66
N ALA A 264 27.44 4.66 -5.15
CA ALA A 264 27.79 3.94 -6.37
C ALA A 264 27.50 2.44 -6.26
N LYS A 265 27.90 1.80 -5.16
CA LYS A 265 27.57 0.39 -4.91
C LYS A 265 26.06 0.16 -4.85
N GLN A 266 25.30 1.03 -4.18
CA GLN A 266 23.84 0.91 -4.11
C GLN A 266 23.19 1.03 -5.50
N ALA A 267 23.60 2.02 -6.30
CA ALA A 267 23.09 2.20 -7.66
C ALA A 267 23.41 1.00 -8.57
N VAL A 268 24.65 0.50 -8.49
CA VAL A 268 25.08 -0.71 -9.21
C VAL A 268 24.31 -1.95 -8.75
N ALA A 269 24.07 -2.12 -7.45
CA ALA A 269 23.30 -3.26 -6.92
C ALA A 269 21.83 -3.23 -7.33
N MET A 270 21.26 -2.03 -7.54
CA MET A 270 19.88 -1.86 -8.01
C MET A 270 19.67 -2.36 -9.45
N LEU A 271 20.73 -2.47 -10.27
CA LEU A 271 20.63 -3.03 -11.63
C LEU A 271 20.13 -4.48 -11.65
N ARG A 272 20.30 -5.25 -10.56
CA ARG A 272 19.73 -6.60 -10.44
C ARG A 272 18.20 -6.63 -10.39
N TYR A 273 17.57 -5.47 -10.20
CA TYR A 273 16.13 -5.31 -10.08
C TYR A 273 15.55 -4.51 -11.26
N CYS A 274 16.25 -4.42 -12.40
CA CYS A 274 15.76 -3.74 -13.61
C CYS A 274 14.50 -4.38 -14.24
N THR A 275 14.02 -5.54 -13.75
CA THR A 275 12.67 -6.04 -14.08
C THR A 275 11.56 -5.25 -13.38
N GLU A 276 11.88 -4.60 -12.26
CA GLU A 276 10.95 -3.86 -11.39
C GLU A 276 11.15 -2.33 -11.47
N LEU A 277 12.18 -1.87 -12.18
CA LEU A 277 12.54 -0.45 -12.35
C LEU A 277 12.69 -0.11 -13.83
N PRO A 278 12.46 1.15 -14.24
CA PRO A 278 12.83 1.62 -15.57
C PRO A 278 14.34 1.42 -15.80
N ALA A 279 14.67 0.49 -16.71
CA ALA A 279 16.05 0.06 -16.91
C ALA A 279 16.94 1.20 -17.42
N ASP A 280 16.43 2.03 -18.33
CA ASP A 280 17.15 3.20 -18.86
C ASP A 280 17.60 4.14 -17.73
N LYS A 281 16.71 4.47 -16.80
CA LYS A 281 17.02 5.30 -15.63
C LYS A 281 18.05 4.62 -14.74
N ALA A 282 17.85 3.34 -14.43
CA ALA A 282 18.74 2.61 -13.53
C ALA A 282 20.18 2.53 -14.08
N PHE A 283 20.36 2.25 -15.38
CA PHE A 283 21.67 2.24 -16.03
C PHE A 283 22.31 3.63 -16.08
N TYR A 284 21.53 4.66 -16.41
CA TYR A 284 22.02 6.05 -16.37
C TYR A 284 22.48 6.44 -14.97
N ASP A 285 21.66 6.24 -13.94
CA ASP A 285 21.98 6.63 -12.56
C ASP A 285 23.21 5.85 -12.06
N ALA A 286 23.30 4.55 -12.33
CA ALA A 286 24.48 3.75 -11.98
C ALA A 286 25.75 4.21 -12.72
N GLY A 287 25.65 4.60 -13.99
CA GLY A 287 26.76 5.17 -14.75
C GLY A 287 27.26 6.50 -14.16
N VAL A 288 26.33 7.39 -13.79
CA VAL A 288 26.65 8.68 -13.13
C VAL A 288 27.37 8.44 -11.80
N GLU A 289 26.84 7.56 -10.95
CA GLU A 289 27.47 7.29 -9.66
C GLU A 289 28.85 6.64 -9.81
N CYS A 290 29.02 5.69 -10.75
CA CYS A 290 30.32 5.10 -11.09
C CYS A 290 31.32 6.17 -11.54
N LYS A 291 30.91 7.08 -12.44
CA LYS A 291 31.75 8.18 -12.91
C LYS A 291 32.19 9.09 -11.76
N ASN A 292 31.26 9.42 -10.85
CA ASN A 292 31.53 10.31 -9.71
C ASN A 292 32.56 9.76 -8.72
N VAL A 293 32.72 8.44 -8.65
CA VAL A 293 33.72 7.76 -7.80
C VAL A 293 34.96 7.30 -8.58
N GLY A 294 35.06 7.69 -9.85
CA GLY A 294 36.21 7.38 -10.70
C GLY A 294 36.23 5.96 -11.27
N TRP A 295 35.11 5.21 -11.20
CA TRP A 295 34.96 3.91 -11.85
C TRP A 295 34.64 4.09 -13.33
N ILE A 296 35.56 4.71 -14.07
CA ILE A 296 35.33 5.16 -15.45
C ILE A 296 35.02 3.99 -16.39
N SER A 297 35.77 2.88 -16.29
CA SER A 297 35.54 1.68 -17.12
C SER A 297 34.11 1.12 -16.94
N MET A 298 33.65 1.05 -15.68
CA MET A 298 32.28 0.66 -15.35
C MET A 298 31.24 1.67 -15.85
N ALA A 299 31.48 2.97 -15.66
CA ALA A 299 30.59 4.01 -16.13
C ALA A 299 30.44 3.98 -17.65
N PHE A 300 31.53 3.70 -18.38
CA PHE A 300 31.53 3.57 -19.83
C PHE A 300 30.63 2.42 -20.29
N THR A 301 30.80 1.21 -19.73
CA THR A 301 29.94 0.06 -20.04
C THR A 301 28.47 0.33 -19.71
N LEU A 302 28.18 0.93 -18.55
CA LEU A 302 26.82 1.22 -18.12
C LEU A 302 26.15 2.30 -18.99
N PHE A 303 26.90 3.32 -19.42
CA PHE A 303 26.37 4.34 -20.32
C PHE A 303 26.13 3.83 -21.73
N ASN A 304 26.97 2.94 -22.26
CA ASN A 304 26.68 2.25 -23.53
C ASN A 304 25.35 1.50 -23.43
N ARG A 305 25.18 0.69 -22.38
CA ARG A 305 23.90 -0.02 -22.17
C ARG A 305 22.71 0.92 -22.01
N TYR A 306 22.88 2.05 -21.32
CA TYR A 306 21.83 3.07 -21.25
C TYR A 306 21.46 3.62 -22.63
N LEU A 307 22.44 3.91 -23.49
CA LEU A 307 22.20 4.41 -24.85
C LEU A 307 21.49 3.35 -25.72
N ASP A 308 21.90 2.08 -25.63
CA ASP A 308 21.24 0.96 -26.34
C ASP A 308 19.77 0.84 -25.93
N ILE A 309 19.49 0.92 -24.62
CA ILE A 309 18.13 0.91 -24.09
C ILE A 309 17.35 2.13 -24.56
N ALA A 310 17.96 3.32 -24.56
CA ALA A 310 17.32 4.55 -25.00
C ALA A 310 16.98 4.52 -26.50
N GLU A 311 17.85 3.95 -27.35
CA GLU A 311 17.55 3.69 -28.77
C GLU A 311 16.43 2.66 -28.92
N ALA A 312 16.45 1.57 -28.15
CA ALA A 312 15.38 0.58 -28.18
C ALA A 312 14.01 1.10 -27.73
N ILE A 313 13.96 2.14 -26.88
CA ILE A 313 12.72 2.85 -26.54
C ILE A 313 12.25 3.75 -27.71
N GLU A 314 13.17 4.34 -28.47
CA GLU A 314 12.85 5.22 -29.61
C GLU A 314 12.44 4.44 -30.86
N ASP A 315 13.11 3.33 -31.16
CA ASP A 315 12.87 2.46 -32.32
C ASP A 315 12.81 0.97 -31.90
N PRO A 316 11.69 0.52 -31.31
CA PRO A 316 11.57 -0.85 -30.80
C PRO A 316 11.65 -1.95 -31.87
N ASP A 317 11.29 -1.65 -33.12
CA ASP A 317 11.22 -2.65 -34.19
C ASP A 317 12.59 -2.95 -34.82
N ASN A 318 13.54 -2.01 -34.75
CA ASN A 318 14.85 -2.13 -35.39
C ASN A 318 16.03 -2.21 -34.42
N SER A 319 15.81 -1.98 -33.13
CA SER A 319 16.89 -1.94 -32.15
C SER A 319 17.12 -3.30 -31.51
N THR A 320 18.39 -3.69 -31.39
CA THR A 320 18.82 -4.87 -30.62
C THR A 320 19.81 -4.44 -29.55
N ILE A 321 19.53 -4.78 -28.30
CA ILE A 321 20.41 -4.46 -27.18
C ILE A 321 21.44 -5.59 -27.03
N ASP A 322 22.71 -5.27 -27.20
CA ASP A 322 23.80 -6.24 -27.01
C ASP A 322 23.97 -6.60 -25.53
N ASN A 323 24.18 -7.89 -25.24
CA ASN A 323 24.35 -8.40 -23.88
C ASN A 323 25.73 -8.96 -23.56
N THR A 324 26.68 -8.96 -24.49
CA THR A 324 27.99 -9.60 -24.29
C THR A 324 28.73 -9.14 -23.03
N ASP A 325 28.74 -7.83 -22.74
CA ASP A 325 29.43 -7.28 -21.56
C ASP A 325 28.83 -7.75 -20.21
N PHE A 326 27.59 -8.26 -20.21
CA PHE A 326 26.82 -8.56 -19.00
C PHE A 326 26.49 -10.06 -18.85
N GLU A 327 26.95 -10.94 -19.75
CA GLU A 327 26.64 -12.38 -19.75
C GLU A 327 27.01 -13.08 -18.42
N ASP A 328 28.14 -12.70 -17.82
CA ASP A 328 28.65 -13.26 -16.56
C ASP A 328 28.19 -12.46 -15.31
N SER A 329 27.11 -11.68 -15.44
CA SER A 329 26.53 -10.89 -14.35
C SER A 329 25.22 -11.49 -13.83
N ASP A 330 24.74 -10.98 -12.69
CA ASP A 330 23.40 -11.26 -12.17
C ASP A 330 22.39 -10.14 -12.48
N ILE A 331 22.71 -9.30 -13.48
CA ILE A 331 21.82 -8.28 -14.03
C ILE A 331 20.88 -8.96 -15.05
N PRO A 332 19.57 -8.68 -15.03
CA PRO A 332 18.62 -9.26 -15.98
C PRO A 332 19.03 -9.03 -17.43
N THR A 333 18.76 -10.00 -18.31
CA THR A 333 19.06 -9.85 -19.73
C THR A 333 18.11 -8.84 -20.37
N PRO A 334 18.48 -8.16 -21.46
CA PRO A 334 17.61 -7.22 -22.15
C PRO A 334 16.25 -7.81 -22.56
N TYR A 335 16.19 -9.12 -22.82
CA TYR A 335 14.95 -9.83 -23.16
C TYR A 335 13.97 -9.96 -21.98
N ASP A 336 14.45 -9.84 -20.75
CA ASP A 336 13.64 -9.88 -19.53
C ASP A 336 13.15 -8.49 -19.11
N LEU A 337 13.62 -7.42 -19.76
CA LEU A 337 13.33 -6.04 -19.37
C LEU A 337 12.00 -5.55 -19.94
N ASN A 338 11.21 -4.89 -19.10
CA ASN A 338 10.04 -4.14 -19.53
C ASN A 338 10.48 -2.71 -19.88
N LEU A 339 10.67 -2.42 -21.17
CA LEU A 339 11.05 -1.09 -21.61
C LEU A 339 9.91 -0.08 -21.40
N PRO A 340 10.18 1.12 -20.85
CA PRO A 340 9.17 2.14 -20.65
C PRO A 340 8.70 2.75 -21.98
N GLU A 341 7.49 3.31 -22.01
CA GLU A 341 6.95 3.99 -23.21
C GLU A 341 7.71 5.26 -23.58
N ARG A 342 8.44 5.85 -22.63
CA ARG A 342 9.20 7.09 -22.80
C ARG A 342 10.50 6.99 -22.03
N GLN A 343 11.55 7.59 -22.58
CA GLN A 343 12.83 7.72 -21.90
C GLN A 343 12.69 8.55 -20.62
N SER A 344 13.47 8.16 -19.61
CA SER A 344 13.55 8.82 -18.31
C SER A 344 14.35 10.12 -18.33
N GLN A 345 15.32 10.23 -19.23
CA GLN A 345 16.19 11.38 -19.36
C GLN A 345 15.78 12.26 -20.54
N SER A 346 16.21 13.53 -20.51
CA SER A 346 15.99 14.45 -21.62
C SER A 346 16.89 14.12 -22.82
N ALA A 347 16.48 14.54 -24.02
CA ALA A 347 17.31 14.41 -25.22
C ALA A 347 18.70 15.08 -25.05
N SER A 348 18.75 16.25 -24.39
CA SER A 348 20.02 16.93 -24.07
C SER A 348 20.93 16.05 -23.21
N THR A 349 20.38 15.40 -22.18
CA THR A 349 21.13 14.50 -21.30
C THR A 349 21.61 13.27 -22.05
N LYS A 350 20.77 12.71 -22.94
CA LYS A 350 21.15 11.59 -23.81
C LYS A 350 22.32 11.98 -24.73
N ASP A 351 22.26 13.16 -25.35
CA ASP A 351 23.33 13.69 -26.22
C ASP A 351 24.63 13.93 -25.43
N GLU A 352 24.55 14.49 -24.22
CA GLU A 352 25.72 14.66 -23.33
C GLU A 352 26.38 13.33 -22.99
N VAL A 353 25.59 12.29 -22.70
CA VAL A 353 26.11 10.94 -22.44
C VAL A 353 26.71 10.34 -23.70
N LYS A 354 26.09 10.54 -24.86
CA LYS A 354 26.61 10.09 -26.15
C LYS A 354 27.97 10.72 -26.47
N ASP A 355 28.11 12.03 -26.30
CA ASP A 355 29.37 12.74 -26.50
C ASP A 355 30.45 12.25 -25.51
N LEU A 356 30.06 11.98 -24.27
CA LEU A 356 30.96 11.44 -23.25
C LEU A 356 31.47 10.03 -23.63
N VAL A 357 30.57 9.14 -24.01
CA VAL A 357 30.89 7.77 -24.46
C VAL A 357 31.78 7.81 -25.70
N LEU A 358 31.49 8.68 -26.67
CA LEU A 358 32.35 8.89 -27.85
C LEU A 358 33.75 9.37 -27.47
N SER A 359 33.85 10.29 -26.50
CA SER A 359 35.16 10.78 -26.02
C SER A 359 35.99 9.66 -25.38
N TRP A 360 35.36 8.76 -24.63
CA TRP A 360 36.02 7.61 -24.00
C TRP A 360 36.41 6.54 -25.02
N SER A 361 35.60 6.30 -26.05
CA SER A 361 35.92 5.35 -27.13
C SER A 361 37.18 5.74 -27.93
N VAL A 362 37.56 7.03 -27.95
CA VAL A 362 38.74 7.52 -28.67
C VAL A 362 39.98 7.59 -27.76
N ASP A 363 39.80 7.62 -26.44
CA ASP A 363 40.90 7.65 -25.48
C ASP A 363 41.46 6.24 -25.24
N ALA A 364 42.66 5.98 -25.76
CA ALA A 364 43.35 4.69 -25.61
C ALA A 364 43.66 4.30 -24.15
N ASN A 365 43.52 5.21 -23.19
CA ASN A 365 43.72 4.92 -21.76
C ASN A 365 42.43 4.48 -21.04
N ILE A 366 41.28 4.51 -21.73
CA ILE A 366 39.98 4.16 -21.15
C ILE A 366 39.46 2.90 -21.82
N GLU A 367 39.42 1.81 -21.05
CA GLU A 367 38.83 0.55 -21.49
C GLU A 367 37.39 0.44 -20.98
N SER A 368 36.47 -0.06 -21.82
CA SER A 368 35.15 -0.49 -21.37
C SER A 368 35.27 -1.84 -20.67
N GLY A 369 34.57 -2.01 -19.55
CA GLY A 369 34.49 -3.29 -18.88
C GLY A 369 33.80 -3.21 -17.53
N LEU A 370 33.06 -4.27 -17.21
CA LEU A 370 32.58 -4.48 -15.85
C LEU A 370 33.75 -4.84 -14.92
N GLN A 371 33.77 -4.24 -13.73
CA GLN A 371 34.72 -4.63 -12.69
C GLN A 371 34.50 -6.09 -12.28
N LYS A 372 35.61 -6.81 -12.11
CA LYS A 372 35.62 -8.24 -11.75
C LYS A 372 36.28 -8.45 -10.39
N ARG A 373 35.87 -9.52 -9.71
CA ARG A 373 36.50 -10.06 -8.51
C ARG A 373 36.67 -11.57 -8.66
N GLN A 374 37.53 -12.18 -7.84
CA GLN A 374 37.63 -13.64 -7.79
C GLN A 374 36.59 -14.23 -6.83
N CYS A 375 35.98 -15.33 -7.25
CA CYS A 375 35.09 -16.12 -6.43
C CYS A 375 35.83 -16.73 -5.25
N ASN A 376 35.37 -16.50 -4.02
CA ASN A 376 35.99 -17.02 -2.79
C ASN A 376 36.03 -18.56 -2.75
N SER A 377 35.16 -19.25 -3.50
CA SER A 377 35.07 -20.71 -3.50
C SER A 377 35.90 -21.37 -4.60
N CYS A 378 35.88 -20.87 -5.84
CA CYS A 378 36.53 -21.51 -6.98
C CYS A 378 37.64 -20.67 -7.64
N GLN A 379 37.88 -19.45 -7.17
CA GLN A 379 38.84 -18.47 -7.72
C GLN A 379 38.57 -18.03 -9.16
N GLY A 380 37.46 -18.45 -9.78
CA GLY A 380 37.04 -17.94 -11.07
C GLY A 380 36.65 -16.46 -11.02
N ASP A 381 36.94 -15.73 -12.08
CA ASP A 381 36.54 -14.34 -12.23
C ASP A 381 35.02 -14.21 -12.32
N MET A 382 34.46 -13.18 -11.69
CA MET A 382 33.04 -12.88 -11.72
C MET A 382 32.80 -11.38 -11.58
N TYR A 383 31.65 -10.92 -12.06
CA TYR A 383 31.21 -9.55 -11.86
C TYR A 383 31.25 -9.16 -10.36
N PHE A 384 31.88 -8.03 -10.04
CA PHE A 384 32.21 -7.68 -8.66
C PHE A 384 30.98 -7.48 -7.75
N ALA A 385 29.85 -7.03 -8.30
CA ALA A 385 28.61 -6.87 -7.55
C ALA A 385 27.75 -8.16 -7.50
N SER A 386 28.14 -9.23 -8.20
CA SER A 386 27.32 -10.43 -8.30
C SER A 386 27.24 -11.20 -6.97
N LEU A 387 26.02 -11.62 -6.63
CA LEU A 387 25.72 -12.47 -5.47
C LEU A 387 25.85 -13.96 -5.78
N ARG A 388 26.15 -14.35 -7.03
CA ARG A 388 26.31 -15.74 -7.45
C ARG A 388 27.63 -15.94 -8.20
N GLY A 389 28.48 -16.81 -7.67
CA GLY A 389 29.73 -17.18 -8.32
C GLY A 389 29.53 -18.19 -9.46
N PRO A 390 30.53 -18.34 -10.35
CA PRO A 390 30.48 -19.23 -11.51
C PRO A 390 30.37 -20.71 -11.12
N CYS A 391 30.85 -21.09 -9.92
CA CYS A 391 30.70 -22.43 -9.36
C CYS A 391 29.35 -22.65 -8.64
N GLY A 392 28.42 -21.69 -8.71
CA GLY A 392 27.12 -21.75 -8.02
C GLY A 392 27.16 -21.28 -6.56
N ALA A 393 28.31 -20.82 -6.05
CA ALA A 393 28.41 -20.25 -4.71
C ALA A 393 27.48 -19.04 -4.56
N GLN A 394 26.72 -18.98 -3.46
CA GLN A 394 25.84 -17.85 -3.13
C GLN A 394 26.48 -16.99 -2.04
N TYR A 395 26.37 -15.68 -2.19
CA TYR A 395 26.90 -14.70 -1.24
C TYR A 395 25.77 -14.02 -0.47
N GLU A 396 25.99 -13.79 0.82
CA GLU A 396 25.15 -12.88 1.59
C GLU A 396 25.23 -11.47 0.98
N MET A 397 24.11 -10.77 1.01
CA MET A 397 24.02 -9.39 0.52
C MET A 397 24.28 -8.41 1.66
N CYS A 398 25.15 -7.43 1.43
CA CYS A 398 25.45 -6.36 2.36
C CYS A 398 24.19 -5.50 2.56
N CYS A 399 23.69 -5.40 3.78
CA CYS A 399 22.50 -4.61 4.11
C CYS A 399 22.70 -3.08 3.99
N VAL A 400 23.91 -2.61 3.66
CA VAL A 400 24.17 -1.20 3.36
C VAL A 400 24.11 -0.97 1.85
N THR A 401 24.84 -1.79 1.07
CA THR A 401 25.15 -1.53 -0.34
C THR A 401 24.51 -2.49 -1.33
N GLY A 402 23.99 -3.62 -0.88
CA GLY A 402 23.54 -4.69 -1.77
C GLY A 402 24.68 -5.54 -2.35
N PHE A 403 25.94 -5.25 -2.05
CA PHE A 403 27.08 -5.98 -2.58
C PHE A 403 27.30 -7.33 -1.87
N PRO A 404 27.98 -8.30 -2.51
CA PRO A 404 28.34 -9.56 -1.86
C PRO A 404 29.23 -9.30 -0.64
N VAL A 405 28.91 -9.95 0.48
CA VAL A 405 29.70 -9.86 1.71
C VAL A 405 30.87 -10.83 1.64
N SER A 406 32.08 -10.31 1.79
CA SER A 406 33.29 -11.13 1.90
C SER A 406 33.42 -11.69 3.33
N PRO A 407 33.76 -12.98 3.52
CA PRO A 407 33.99 -13.56 4.85
C PRO A 407 35.02 -12.80 5.70
N ALA A 408 36.06 -12.23 5.07
CA ALA A 408 37.11 -11.47 5.77
C ALA A 408 36.63 -10.10 6.27
N ASP A 409 35.67 -9.50 5.58
CA ASP A 409 35.12 -8.17 5.87
C ASP A 409 33.72 -8.21 6.49
N ARG A 410 33.23 -9.41 6.82
CA ARG A 410 31.89 -9.60 7.35
C ARG A 410 31.76 -8.99 8.74
N VAL A 411 30.81 -8.07 8.87
CA VAL A 411 30.25 -7.59 10.15
C VAL A 411 28.74 -7.78 10.12
N GLN A 412 28.08 -7.66 11.27
CA GLN A 412 26.63 -7.80 11.35
C GLN A 412 26.02 -6.89 12.41
N CYS A 413 24.77 -6.49 12.18
CA CYS A 413 23.99 -5.75 13.17
C CYS A 413 23.85 -6.55 14.47
N SER A 414 24.09 -5.92 15.63
CA SER A 414 23.94 -6.59 16.93
C SER A 414 22.50 -7.02 17.25
N THR A 415 21.50 -6.31 16.70
CA THR A 415 20.07 -6.60 16.91
C THR A 415 19.50 -7.56 15.88
N CYS A 416 19.54 -7.23 14.58
CA CYS A 416 18.87 -8.02 13.54
C CYS A 416 19.80 -9.01 12.83
N GLN A 417 21.10 -9.03 13.16
CA GLN A 417 22.11 -9.91 12.54
C GLN A 417 22.27 -9.73 11.02
N SER A 418 21.73 -8.65 10.44
CA SER A 418 21.89 -8.38 9.01
C SER A 418 23.38 -8.15 8.68
N PRO A 419 23.93 -8.87 7.69
CA PRO A 419 25.34 -8.82 7.35
C PRO A 419 25.69 -7.56 6.54
N ALA A 420 26.94 -7.11 6.65
CA ALA A 420 27.50 -6.03 5.84
C ALA A 420 29.01 -6.19 5.66
N ASN A 421 29.56 -5.52 4.65
CA ASN A 421 31.01 -5.32 4.55
C ASN A 421 31.44 -4.25 5.54
N ARG A 422 32.56 -4.48 6.26
CA ARG A 422 33.05 -3.64 7.36
C ARG A 422 33.22 -2.17 6.96
N SER A 423 33.80 -1.90 5.79
CA SER A 423 33.99 -0.53 5.29
C SER A 423 32.66 0.19 5.03
N ASP A 424 31.75 -0.47 4.30
CA ASP A 424 30.41 0.06 4.00
C ASP A 424 29.59 0.29 5.29
N TRP A 425 29.64 -0.67 6.23
CA TRP A 425 29.00 -0.58 7.54
C TRP A 425 29.53 0.60 8.35
N ASN A 426 30.85 0.74 8.45
CA ASN A 426 31.47 1.82 9.21
C ASN A 426 31.15 3.18 8.60
N ALA A 427 31.19 3.33 7.27
CA ALA A 427 30.82 4.58 6.60
C ALA A 427 29.36 4.97 6.89
N TYR A 428 28.43 4.01 6.82
CA TYR A 428 27.02 4.24 7.10
C TYR A 428 26.77 4.57 8.58
N VAL A 429 27.27 3.74 9.49
CA VAL A 429 26.99 3.86 10.93
C VAL A 429 27.68 5.08 11.55
N LEU A 430 28.85 5.49 11.05
CA LEU A 430 29.45 6.77 11.45
C LEU A 430 28.56 7.98 11.11
N THR A 431 27.77 7.89 10.03
CA THR A 431 26.91 8.99 9.56
C THR A 431 25.53 8.96 10.21
N PHE A 432 24.94 7.78 10.38
CA PHE A 432 23.54 7.64 10.80
C PHE A 432 23.35 7.02 12.20
N HIS A 433 24.41 6.49 12.82
CA HIS A 433 24.40 5.86 14.15
C HIS A 433 23.38 4.73 14.36
N GLN A 434 22.91 4.12 13.26
CA GLN A 434 21.89 3.08 13.28
C GLN A 434 22.10 2.05 12.16
N CYS A 435 21.50 0.88 12.32
CA CYS A 435 21.45 -0.15 11.28
C CYS A 435 20.56 0.30 10.10
N PRO A 436 20.99 0.18 8.83
CA PRO A 436 20.16 0.54 7.66
C PRO A 436 18.92 -0.36 7.50
N TRP A 437 18.96 -1.57 8.06
CA TRP A 437 17.90 -2.56 7.94
C TRP A 437 16.83 -2.39 9.00
N CYS A 438 17.19 -2.50 10.29
CA CYS A 438 16.24 -2.48 11.41
C CYS A 438 16.21 -1.17 12.21
N SER A 439 17.03 -0.18 11.86
CA SER A 439 17.14 1.11 12.56
C SER A 439 17.57 1.02 14.03
N ALA A 440 18.00 -0.14 14.52
CA ALA A 440 18.57 -0.26 15.86
C ALA A 440 19.87 0.57 15.96
N PRO A 441 20.16 1.23 17.10
CA PRO A 441 21.41 1.95 17.30
C PRO A 441 22.62 1.03 17.11
N GLN A 442 23.65 1.50 16.40
CA GLN A 442 24.87 0.73 16.12
C GLN A 442 26.11 1.60 16.25
N ASN A 443 27.26 0.96 16.46
CA ASN A 443 28.58 1.58 16.43
C ASN A 443 29.42 0.99 15.29
N PRO A 444 30.45 1.71 14.82
CA PRO A 444 31.42 1.15 13.88
C PRO A 444 32.10 -0.10 14.45
N ALA A 445 32.43 -1.04 13.58
CA ALA A 445 33.14 -2.26 13.90
C ALA A 445 34.60 -2.12 13.42
N TYR A 446 35.51 -1.89 14.37
CA TYR A 446 36.96 -1.75 14.13
C TYR A 446 37.72 -3.03 14.44
#